data_AF-A0A524LV65-F1
#
_entry.id   AF-A0A524LV65-F1
#
_cell.length_a   1.000
_cell.length_b   1.000
_cell.length_c   1.000
_cell.angle_alpha   90.00
_cell.angle_beta   90.00
_cell.angle_gamma   90.00
#
_symmetry.space_group_name_H-M   'P 1'
#
loop_
_entity.id
_entity.type
_entity.pdbx_description
1 polymer ?
#
loop_
_entity_poly.entity_id
_entity_poly.type
_entity_poly.pdbx_seq_one_letter_code
_entity_poly.pdbx_strand_id
1 'polypeptide(L)' 'MKFWSRFGFVAFAGVGEVSPDLESLGINAFKIGAGLGIRFQAIPETGLNIRLDFGVGSDNNSSLTFYPGEAY' A
#
# COMPACT_ATOMS: atom_id res chain seq x y z
N MET A 1 -21.96 -20.32 -1.43
CA MET A 1 -21.51 -18.92 -1.28
C MET A 1 -20.00 -18.90 -1.52
N LYS A 2 -19.50 -18.16 -2.52
CA LYS A 2 -18.07 -18.17 -2.87
C LYS A 2 -17.27 -17.41 -1.81
N PHE A 3 -16.66 -18.13 -0.87
CA PHE A 3 -15.73 -17.59 0.14
C PHE A 3 -14.64 -16.68 -0.47
N TRP A 4 -14.28 -16.95 -1.73
CA TRP A 4 -13.34 -16.18 -2.53
C TRP A 4 -13.76 -14.74 -2.84
N SER A 5 -15.06 -14.39 -2.80
CA SER A 5 -15.50 -13.03 -3.13
C SER A 5 -15.09 -11.99 -2.09
N ARG A 6 -14.64 -12.44 -0.90
CA ARG A 6 -14.20 -11.58 0.19
C ARG A 6 -12.69 -11.31 0.16
N PHE A 7 -11.94 -12.03 -0.68
CA PHE A 7 -10.50 -11.88 -0.82
C PHE A 7 -10.17 -11.05 -2.06
N GLY A 8 -9.26 -10.10 -1.89
CA GLY A 8 -8.69 -9.29 -2.96
C GLY A 8 -7.18 -9.32 -2.91
N PHE A 9 -6.55 -9.19 -4.06
CA PHE A 9 -5.12 -9.03 -4.19
C PHE A 9 -4.82 -7.73 -4.95
N VAL A 10 -3.75 -7.05 -4.57
CA VAL A 10 -3.29 -5.83 -5.25
C VAL A 10 -1.77 -5.88 -5.44
N ALA A 11 -1.33 -5.35 -6.57
CA ALA A 11 0.06 -4.94 -6.77
C ALA A 11 0.06 -3.42 -6.96
N PHE A 12 1.07 -2.74 -6.42
CA PHE A 12 1.21 -1.30 -6.52
C PHE A 12 2.67 -0.90 -6.74
N ALA A 13 2.86 0.26 -7.35
CA ALA A 13 4.17 0.90 -7.50
C ALA A 13 4.00 2.42 -7.39
N GLY A 14 5.04 3.09 -6.94
CA GLY A 14 5.06 4.54 -6.75
C GLY A 14 6.45 5.10 -6.97
N VAL A 15 6.50 6.38 -7.33
CA VAL A 15 7.73 7.17 -7.45
C VAL A 15 7.48 8.52 -6.80
N GLY A 16 8.47 9.02 -6.06
CA GLY A 16 8.36 10.32 -5.40
C GLY A 16 9.69 10.77 -4.80
N GLU A 17 9.78 12.05 -4.49
CA GLU A 17 10.94 12.67 -3.88
C GLU A 17 10.44 13.61 -2.77
N VAL A 18 11.19 13.67 -1.67
CA VAL A 18 10.93 14.61 -0.57
C VAL A 18 12.18 15.45 -0.44
N SER A 19 12.02 16.76 -0.59
CA SER A 19 13.11 17.73 -0.51
C SER A 19 12.74 18.91 0.38
N PRO A 20 13.69 19.51 1.13
CA PRO A 20 13.41 20.64 2.02
C PRO A 20 13.04 21.95 1.28
N ASP A 21 13.40 22.07 0.00
CA ASP A 21 13.14 23.25 -0.83
C ASP A 21 12.95 22.87 -2.30
N LEU A 22 12.46 23.84 -3.10
CA LEU A 22 12.15 23.61 -4.52
C LEU A 22 13.40 23.55 -5.41
N GLU A 23 14.50 24.15 -4.98
CA GLU A 23 15.74 24.19 -5.77
C GLU A 23 16.51 22.87 -5.71
N SER A 24 16.33 22.11 -4.62
CA SER A 24 16.91 20.78 -4.42
C SER A 24 16.09 19.64 -5.05
N LEU A 25 14.88 19.92 -5.54
CA LEU A 25 14.09 18.92 -6.29
C LEU A 25 14.79 18.55 -7.58
N GLY A 26 14.95 17.25 -7.85
CA GLY A 26 15.65 16.81 -9.03
C GLY A 26 15.33 15.39 -9.46
N ILE A 27 15.27 15.17 -10.77
CA ILE A 27 14.94 13.86 -11.38
C ILE A 27 15.84 12.72 -10.88
N ASN A 28 17.08 13.03 -10.47
CA ASN A 28 18.05 12.07 -9.94
C ASN A 28 17.78 11.65 -8.47
N ALA A 29 16.92 12.37 -7.75
CA ALA A 29 16.61 12.13 -6.34
C ALA A 29 15.27 11.41 -6.13
N PHE A 30 14.56 11.06 -7.22
CA PHE A 30 13.37 10.22 -7.15
C PHE A 30 13.65 8.88 -6.47
N LYS A 31 12.79 8.54 -5.51
CA LYS A 31 12.71 7.24 -4.87
C LYS A 31 11.57 6.46 -5.50
N ILE A 32 11.87 5.23 -5.91
CA ILE A 32 10.90 4.29 -6.47
C ILE A 32 10.57 3.26 -5.40
N GLY A 33 9.33 2.82 -5.35
CA GLY A 33 8.89 1.70 -4.53
C GLY A 33 7.80 0.88 -5.21
N ALA A 34 7.68 -0.37 -4.79
CA ALA A 34 6.65 -1.29 -5.26
C ALA A 34 6.24 -2.25 -4.15
N GLY A 35 5.07 -2.85 -4.26
CA GLY A 35 4.58 -3.75 -3.25
C GLY A 35 3.38 -4.57 -3.67
N LEU A 36 3.03 -5.50 -2.82
CA LEU A 36 1.91 -6.43 -2.97
C LEU A 36 1.05 -6.37 -1.71
N GLY A 37 -0.25 -6.58 -1.89
CA GLY A 37 -1.21 -6.49 -0.81
C GLY A 37 -2.28 -7.56 -0.90
N ILE A 38 -2.65 -8.10 0.25
CA ILE A 38 -3.84 -8.94 0.41
C ILE A 38 -4.92 -8.16 1.15
N ARG A 39 -6.15 -8.32 0.70
CA ARG A 39 -7.32 -7.63 1.25
C ARG A 39 -8.39 -8.65 1.59
N PHE A 40 -9.02 -8.49 2.74
CA PHE A 40 -10.08 -9.36 3.20
C PHE A 40 -11.23 -8.55 3.79
N GLN A 41 -12.44 -8.76 3.27
CA GLN A 41 -13.65 -8.20 3.85
C GLN A 41 -14.13 -9.10 5.00
N ALA A 42 -13.77 -8.73 6.22
CA ALA A 42 -14.01 -9.53 7.41
C ALA A 42 -15.50 -9.57 7.79
N ILE A 43 -16.15 -8.41 7.83
CA ILE A 43 -17.58 -8.28 8.17
C ILE A 43 -18.24 -7.40 7.09
N PRO A 44 -18.83 -8.00 6.05
CA PRO A 44 -19.50 -7.26 4.99
C PRO A 44 -20.65 -6.38 5.48
N GLU A 45 -21.34 -6.80 6.55
CA GLU A 45 -22.52 -6.15 7.09
C GLU A 45 -22.18 -4.81 7.76
N THR A 46 -21.02 -4.69 8.39
CA THR A 46 -20.50 -3.46 8.98
C THR A 46 -19.48 -2.76 8.08
N GLY A 47 -19.11 -3.37 6.95
CA GLY A 47 -18.07 -2.85 6.07
C GLY A 47 -16.65 -2.99 6.63
N LEU A 48 -16.40 -3.88 7.60
CA LEU A 48 -15.05 -4.11 8.13
C LEU A 48 -14.15 -4.79 7.09
N ASN A 49 -13.08 -4.09 6.71
CA ASN A 49 -12.06 -4.54 5.78
C ASN A 49 -10.69 -4.58 6.46
N ILE A 50 -9.94 -5.64 6.17
CA ILE A 50 -8.58 -5.85 6.66
C ILE A 50 -7.65 -5.88 5.45
N ARG A 51 -6.49 -5.23 5.58
CA ARG A 51 -5.42 -5.24 4.58
C ARG A 51 -4.09 -5.55 5.22
N LEU A 52 -3.27 -6.30 4.48
CA LEU A 52 -1.87 -6.52 4.78
C LEU A 52 -1.07 -6.27 3.50
N ASP A 53 -0.24 -5.24 3.54
CA ASP A 53 0.55 -4.80 2.40
C ASP A 53 2.03 -4.92 2.74
N PHE A 54 2.81 -5.49 1.82
CA PHE A 54 4.26 -5.54 1.88
C PHE A 54 4.83 -4.70 0.74
N GLY A 55 5.67 -3.73 1.11
CA GLY A 55 6.31 -2.81 0.18
C GLY A 55 7.83 -2.90 0.26
N VAL A 56 8.49 -2.70 -0.87
CA VAL A 56 9.93 -2.50 -1.00
C VAL A 56 10.18 -1.18 -1.70
N GLY A 57 11.18 -0.45 -1.24
CA GLY A 57 11.57 0.85 -1.73
C GLY A 57 13.02 0.89 -2.17
N SER A 58 13.37 2.02 -2.78
CA SER A 58 14.77 2.40 -2.98
C SER A 58 15.52 2.46 -1.64
N ASP A 59 16.85 2.34 -1.69
CA ASP A 59 17.72 2.34 -0.52
C ASP A 59 17.53 1.16 0.44
N ASN A 60 17.14 -0.01 -0.09
CA ASN A 60 16.99 -1.25 0.67
C ASN A 60 15.94 -1.18 1.79
N ASN A 61 14.99 -0.26 1.66
CA ASN A 61 13.91 -0.07 2.62
C ASN A 61 12.75 -1.04 2.32
N SER A 62 12.12 -1.57 3.36
CA SER A 62 10.89 -2.35 3.22
C SER A 62 9.90 -2.00 4.33
N SER A 63 8.62 -2.15 4.02
CA SER A 63 7.52 -1.83 4.91
C SER A 63 6.53 -2.99 4.96
N LEU A 64 6.09 -3.32 6.17
CA LEU A 64 4.91 -4.17 6.38
C LEU A 64 3.81 -3.30 6.99
N THR A 65 2.67 -3.22 6.31
CA THR A 65 1.55 -2.37 6.72
C THR A 65 0.32 -3.22 6.97
N PHE A 66 -0.27 -3.06 8.15
CA PHE A 66 -1.53 -3.68 8.53
C PHE A 66 -2.59 -2.60 8.72
N TYR A 67 -3.75 -2.76 8.07
CA TYR A 67 -4.84 -1.78 8.14
C TYR A 67 -6.18 -2.47 8.39
N PRO A 68 -6.75 -2.31 9.60
CA PRO A 68 -8.16 -2.54 9.85
C PRO A 68 -8.94 -1.24 9.61
N GLY A 69 -10.00 -1.30 8.80
CA GLY A 69 -10.86 -0.13 8.56
C GLY A 69 -12.30 -0.53 8.28
N GLU A 70 -13.22 0.22 8.88
CA GLU A 70 -14.65 0.14 8.57
C GLU A 70 -14.96 1.14 7.45
N ALA A 71 -15.76 0.71 6.47
CA ALA A 71 -16.31 1.60 5.46
C ALA A 71 -17.54 2.29 6.07
N TYR A 72 -17.52 3.63 6.16
CA TYR A 72 -18.63 4.44 6.65
C TYR A 72 -19.61 4.79 5.52
#